data_AF-A0A364NPJ0-F1
#
_entry.id   AF-A0A364NPJ0-F1
#
_cell.length_a   1.000
_cell.length_b   1.000
_cell.length_c   1.000
_cell.angle_alpha   90.00
_cell.angle_beta   90.00
_cell.angle_gamma   90.00
#
_symmetry.space_group_name_H-M   'P 1'
#
loop_
_entity.id
_entity.type
_entity.pdbx_description
1 polymer ?
#
loop_
_entity_poly.entity_id
_entity_poly.type
_entity_poly.pdbx_seq_one_letter_code
_entity_poly.pdbx_strand_id
1 'polypeptide(L)'
;MLNSSEMAILVALKRLGKREGIFPPIMLTLKNQFEDMEYNVFFQHVMSLQDKGYLKVASGKARGLFISKEGFALAEALEQEHIPMARLVTLV
;
A
#
# COMPACT_ATOMS: atom_id res chain seq x y z
N MET A 1 -12.39 3.46 10.05
CA MET A 1 -11.35 2.51 10.49
C MET A 1 -10.95 1.65 9.29
N LEU A 2 -9.67 1.34 9.09
CA LEU A 2 -9.24 0.46 7.99
C LEU A 2 -9.36 -1.00 8.39
N ASN A 3 -9.67 -1.87 7.42
CA ASN A 3 -9.57 -3.32 7.63
C ASN A 3 -8.14 -3.82 7.30
N SER A 4 -7.86 -5.07 7.67
CA SER A 4 -6.53 -5.68 7.48
C SER A 4 -6.08 -5.71 6.02
N SER A 5 -7.00 -5.89 5.07
CA SER A 5 -6.69 -5.88 3.63
C SER A 5 -6.29 -4.48 3.15
N GLU A 6 -7.01 -3.44 3.57
CA GLU A 6 -6.69 -2.05 3.24
C GLU A 6 -5.35 -1.62 3.84
N MET A 7 -5.05 -2.04 5.07
CA MET A 7 -3.75 -1.82 5.71
C MET A 7 -2.61 -2.48 4.92
N ALA A 8 -2.78 -3.75 4.54
CA ALA A 8 -1.80 -4.48 3.75
C ALA A 8 -1.57 -3.83 2.37
N ILE A 9 -2.64 -3.37 1.71
CA ILE A 9 -2.58 -2.67 0.42
C ILE A 9 -1.78 -1.36 0.53
N LEU A 10 -1.99 -0.57 1.58
CA LEU A 10 -1.24 0.67 1.82
C LEU A 10 0.27 0.41 2.04
N VAL A 11 0.60 -0.60 2.83
CA VAL A 11 1.99 -1.01 3.07
C VAL A 11 2.65 -1.49 1.78
N ALA A 12 1.97 -2.34 1.01
CA ALA A 12 2.47 -2.82 -0.27
C ALA A 12 2.70 -1.66 -1.28
N LEU A 13 1.77 -0.71 -1.36
CA LEU A 13 1.90 0.47 -2.21
C LEU A 13 3.13 1.32 -1.82
N LYS A 14 3.37 1.55 -0.52
CA LYS A 14 4.57 2.24 -0.02
C LYS A 14 5.85 1.51 -0.45
N ARG A 15 5.91 0.18 -0.29
CA ARG A 15 7.08 -0.63 -0.64
C ARG A 15 7.41 -0.59 -2.12
N LEU A 16 6.39 -0.67 -2.98
CA LEU A 16 6.57 -0.58 -4.44
C LEU A 16 7.13 0.79 -4.85
N GLY A 17 6.65 1.88 -4.26
CA GLY A 17 7.18 3.22 -4.50
C GLY A 17 8.66 3.40 -4.09
N LYS A 18 9.14 2.67 -3.07
CA LYS A 18 10.54 2.70 -2.63
C LYS A 18 11.49 1.84 -3.47
N ARG A 19 11.03 0.69 -3.99
CA ARG A 19 11.89 -0.31 -4.64
C ARG A 19 12.23 0.00 -6.09
N GLU A 20 11.30 0.59 -6.83
CA GLU A 20 11.42 0.60 -8.30
C GLU A 20 11.95 1.94 -8.85
N GLY A 21 11.89 3.05 -8.10
CA GLY A 21 12.07 4.39 -8.69
C GLY A 21 11.01 4.74 -9.77
N ILE A 22 10.11 3.81 -10.08
CA ILE A 22 9.00 3.93 -11.02
C ILE A 22 7.84 4.55 -10.26
N PHE A 23 7.57 5.81 -10.60
CA PHE A 23 6.45 6.55 -10.05
C PHE A 23 5.45 6.88 -11.16
N PRO A 24 4.16 6.58 -10.99
CA PRO A 24 3.53 5.75 -9.94
C PRO A 24 3.50 4.24 -10.33
N PRO A 25 3.52 3.30 -9.35
CA PRO A 25 3.16 1.91 -9.63
C PRO A 25 1.73 1.83 -10.16
N ILE A 26 1.53 0.99 -11.17
CA ILE A 26 0.22 0.80 -11.81
C ILE A 26 -0.65 -0.15 -10.97
N MET A 27 -1.98 0.00 -11.07
CA MET A 27 -2.96 -0.81 -10.35
C MET A 27 -2.68 -2.33 -10.43
N LEU A 28 -2.27 -2.80 -11.61
CA LEU A 28 -2.00 -4.22 -11.85
C LEU A 28 -0.77 -4.71 -11.07
N THR A 29 0.30 -3.92 -11.00
CA THR A 29 1.51 -4.27 -10.23
C THR A 29 1.19 -4.40 -8.75
N LEU A 30 0.38 -3.50 -8.20
CA LEU A 30 -0.05 -3.61 -6.80
C LEU A 30 -0.97 -4.83 -6.60
N LYS A 31 -1.91 -5.07 -7.52
CA LYS A 31 -2.80 -6.24 -7.46
C LYS A 31 -2.04 -7.56 -7.46
N ASN A 32 -0.95 -7.67 -8.21
CA ASN A 32 -0.13 -8.88 -8.28
C ASN A 32 0.52 -9.25 -6.93
N GLN A 33 0.57 -8.34 -5.95
CA GLN A 33 1.00 -8.66 -4.58
C GLN A 33 -0.07 -9.40 -3.75
N PHE A 34 -1.30 -9.51 -4.27
CA PHE A 34 -2.47 -10.08 -3.61
C PHE A 34 -3.12 -11.13 -4.51
N GLU A 35 -2.36 -12.17 -4.91
CA GLU A 35 -2.80 -13.18 -5.89
C GLU A 35 -4.12 -13.85 -5.50
N ASP A 36 -4.31 -14.15 -4.22
CA ASP A 36 -5.51 -14.81 -3.68
C ASP A 36 -6.76 -13.92 -3.62
N MET A 37 -6.63 -12.62 -3.89
CA MET A 37 -7.74 -11.67 -3.85
C MET A 37 -8.31 -11.48 -5.25
N GLU A 38 -9.64 -11.54 -5.42
CA GLU A 38 -10.25 -11.20 -6.71
C GLU A 38 -10.01 -9.73 -7.07
N TYR A 39 -9.87 -9.43 -8.37
CA TYR A 39 -9.60 -8.06 -8.84
C TYR A 39 -10.67 -7.06 -8.38
N ASN A 40 -11.95 -7.44 -8.45
CA ASN A 40 -13.04 -6.55 -8.06
C ASN A 40 -13.02 -6.22 -6.57
N VAL A 41 -12.73 -7.20 -5.72
CA VAL A 41 -12.59 -7.02 -4.27
C VAL A 41 -11.40 -6.13 -3.94
N PHE A 42 -10.24 -6.40 -4.57
CA PHE A 42 -9.07 -5.53 -4.45
C PHE A 42 -9.36 -4.09 -4.87
N PHE A 43 -10.03 -3.92 -6.02
CA PHE A 43 -10.38 -2.61 -6.54
C PHE A 43 -11.30 -1.85 -5.58
N GLN A 44 -12.28 -2.51 -4.96
CA GLN A 44 -13.13 -1.90 -3.93
C GLN A 44 -12.31 -1.40 -2.73
N HIS A 45 -11.32 -2.16 -2.27
CA HIS A 45 -10.43 -1.69 -1.20
C HIS A 45 -9.60 -0.47 -1.63
N VAL A 46 -9.08 -0.46 -2.85
CA VAL A 46 -8.32 0.70 -3.37
C VAL A 46 -9.22 1.94 -3.49
N MET A 47 -10.46 1.80 -3.94
CA MET A 47 -11.42 2.90 -3.99
C MET A 47 -11.78 3.39 -2.59
N SER A 48 -12.03 2.48 -1.64
CA SER A 48 -12.25 2.84 -0.23
C SER A 48 -11.06 3.60 0.37
N LEU A 49 -9.83 3.20 0.06
CA LEU A 49 -8.61 3.92 0.45
C LEU A 49 -8.51 5.32 -0.18
N GLN A 50 -8.98 5.47 -1.42
CA GLN A 50 -9.06 6.77 -2.09
C GLN A 50 -10.10 7.68 -1.43
N ASP A 51 -11.28 7.16 -1.15
CA ASP A 51 -12.37 7.91 -0.51
C ASP A 51 -11.99 8.37 0.90
N LYS A 52 -11.18 7.57 1.61
CA LYS A 52 -10.57 7.91 2.91
C LYS A 52 -9.39 8.88 2.81
N GLY A 53 -8.96 9.24 1.59
CA GLY A 53 -7.88 10.21 1.35
C GLY A 53 -6.46 9.65 1.45
N TYR A 54 -6.28 8.33 1.59
CA TYR A 54 -4.94 7.74 1.76
C TYR A 54 -4.17 7.56 0.46
N LEU A 55 -4.86 7.47 -0.68
CA LEU A 55 -4.24 7.40 -2.00
C LEU A 55 -5.11 8.11 -3.06
N LYS A 56 -4.56 8.29 -4.25
CA LYS A 56 -5.28 8.74 -5.45
C LYS A 56 -4.97 7.81 -6.61
N VAL A 57 -6.00 7.46 -7.37
CA VAL A 57 -5.87 6.70 -8.61
C VAL A 57 -5.94 7.67 -9.78
N ALA A 58 -4.92 7.68 -10.65
CA ALA A 58 -4.93 8.51 -11.84
C ALA A 58 -5.95 8.02 -12.86
N SER A 59 -6.61 8.97 -13.51
CA SER A 59 -7.45 8.73 -14.68
C SER A 59 -6.57 8.43 -15.89
N GLY A 60 -6.54 7.16 -16.33
CA GLY A 60 -5.80 6.75 -17.52
C GLY A 60 -5.77 5.24 -17.71
N LYS A 61 -5.33 4.78 -18.90
CA LYS A 61 -5.28 3.35 -19.25
C LYS A 61 -4.44 2.52 -18.26
N ALA A 62 -3.37 3.11 -17.72
CA ALA A 62 -2.47 2.45 -16.79
C ALA A 62 -2.93 2.51 -15.31
N ARG A 63 -3.88 3.39 -14.94
CA ARG A 63 -4.37 3.60 -13.55
C ARG A 63 -3.24 3.65 -12.52
N GLY A 64 -2.38 4.67 -12.62
CA GLY A 64 -1.30 4.90 -11.67
C GLY A 64 -1.82 5.18 -10.25
N LEU A 65 -1.12 4.67 -9.24
CA LEU A 65 -1.47 4.82 -7.83
C LEU A 65 -0.51 5.78 -7.11
N PHE A 66 -1.06 6.83 -6.54
CA PHE A 66 -0.32 7.86 -5.82
C PHE A 66 -0.69 7.80 -4.35
N ILE A 67 0.26 7.42 -3.50
CA ILE A 67 0.04 7.47 -2.05
C ILE A 67 0.06 8.93 -1.56
N SER A 68 -0.88 9.29 -0.69
CA SER A 68 -0.89 10.61 -0.02
C SER A 68 0.17 10.69 1.08
N LYS A 69 0.38 11.88 1.66
CA LYS A 69 1.28 12.04 2.80
C LYS A 69 0.75 11.28 4.03
N GLU A 70 -0.55 11.36 4.26
CA GLU A 70 -1.26 10.71 5.36
C GLU A 70 -1.23 9.19 5.19
N GLY A 71 -1.47 8.70 3.98
CA GLY A 71 -1.37 7.28 3.65
C GLY A 71 0.04 6.72 3.79
N PHE A 72 1.06 7.52 3.44
CA PHE A 72 2.45 7.13 3.63
C PHE A 72 2.83 7.05 5.11
N ALA A 73 2.47 8.05 5.92
CA ALA A 73 2.72 8.06 7.35
C ALA A 73 2.04 6.89 8.06
N LEU A 74 0.79 6.58 7.67
CA LEU A 74 0.06 5.44 8.19
C LEU A 74 0.70 4.10 7.76
N ALA A 75 1.06 3.95 6.48
CA ALA A 75 1.77 2.76 6.01
C ALA A 75 3.11 2.58 6.73
N GLU A 76 3.79 3.66 7.08
CA GLU A 76 5.02 3.62 7.88
C GLU A 76 4.80 3.19 9.32
N ALA A 77 3.76 3.70 9.99
CA ALA A 77 3.38 3.24 11.32
C ALA A 77 3.02 1.75 11.31
N LEU A 78 2.21 1.31 10.35
CA LEU A 78 1.83 -0.09 10.18
C LEU A 78 3.04 -0.99 9.91
N GLU A 79 4.01 -0.55 9.10
CA GLU A 79 5.25 -1.29 8.91
C GLU A 79 6.05 -1.43 10.19
N GLN A 80 6.12 -0.38 11.02
CA GLN A 80 6.83 -0.38 12.30
C GLN A 80 6.15 -1.28 13.34
N GLU A 81 4.81 -1.29 13.39
CA GLU A 81 4.02 -2.18 14.25
C GLU A 81 4.16 -3.66 13.83
N HIS A 82 4.37 -3.92 12.54
CA HIS A 82 4.61 -5.26 11.99
C HIS A 82 6.10 -5.65 11.87
N ILE A 83 7.04 -4.90 12.46
CA ILE A 83 8.41 -5.39 12.64
C ILE A 83 8.36 -6.45 13.76
N PRO A 84 8.53 -7.75 13.48
CA PRO A 84 8.85 -8.68 14.55
C PRO A 84 10.14 -8.16 15.19
N MET A 85 10.11 -8.02 16.50
CA MET A 85 11.17 -7.58 17.41
C MET A 85 12.40 -8.51 17.37
N ALA A 86 12.96 -8.75 16.19
CA ALA A 86 14.03 -9.70 15.90
C ALA A 86 15.39 -9.02 15.65
N ARG A 87 15.47 -7.68 15.77
CA ARG A 87 16.74 -6.94 15.67
C ARG A 87 16.84 -5.75 16.64
N LEU A 88 16.47 -5.99 17.90
CA LEU A 88 16.97 -5.19 19.03
C LEU A 88 17.78 -6.08 19.99
N VAL A 89 18.55 -7.01 19.44
CA VAL A 89 19.62 -7.70 20.18
C VAL A 89 20.92 -7.61 19.39
N THR A 90 21.59 -6.48 19.51
CA THR A 90 23.04 -6.48 19.76
C THR A 90 23.36 -5.23 20.59
N LEU A 91 23.03 -5.31 21.88
CA LEU A 91 23.86 -4.72 22.92
C LEU A 91 25.03 -5.69 23.09
N VAL A 92 26.18 -5.40 22.48
CA VAL A 92 27.55 -5.45 23.06
C VAL A 92 28.47 -4.64 22.17
#